data_AF-A0A519MKP9-F1
#
_entry.id   AF-A0A519MKP9-F1
#
_cell.length_a   1.000
_cell.length_b   1.000
_cell.length_c   1.000
_cell.angle_alpha   90.00
_cell.angle_beta   90.00
_cell.angle_gamma   90.00
#
_symmetry.space_group_name_H-M   'P 1'
#
loop_
_entity.id
_entity.type
_entity.pdbx_description
1 polymer ?
#
loop_
_entity_poly.entity_id
_entity_poly.type
_entity_poly.pdbx_seq_one_letter_code
_entity_poly.pdbx_strand_id
1 'polypeptide(L)' 'MAISDTLRRSLHIAQAVAHEYRQAHYSAAHLLTGLLHNEIGLASWLVAVLDKDIHYLREWAEVRRAVV' A
#
# COMPACT_ATOMS: atom_id res chain seq x y z
N MET A 1 9.58 -15.30 -13.87
CA MET A 1 9.44 -13.84 -14.02
C MET A 1 10.15 -13.18 -12.86
N ALA A 2 11.17 -12.35 -13.10
CA ALA A 2 11.88 -11.67 -12.01
C ALA A 2 11.04 -10.46 -11.55
N ILE A 3 10.79 -10.37 -10.24
CA ILE A 3 10.14 -9.21 -9.63
C ILE A 3 11.21 -8.18 -9.23
N SER A 4 10.93 -6.88 -9.40
CA SER A 4 11.86 -5.82 -9.01
C SER A 4 12.03 -5.75 -7.49
N ASP A 5 13.15 -5.20 -7.04
CA ASP A 5 13.40 -5.00 -5.60
C ASP A 5 12.37 -4.05 -4.97
N THR A 6 11.92 -3.04 -5.70
CA THR A 6 10.84 -2.14 -5.29
C THR A 6 9.54 -2.91 -5.07
N LEU A 7 9.18 -3.82 -5.98
CA LEU A 7 8.00 -4.66 -5.83
C LEU A 7 8.13 -5.60 -4.64
N ARG A 8 9.31 -6.22 -4.44
CA ARG A 8 9.58 -7.07 -3.28
C ARG A 8 9.43 -6.31 -1.96
N ARG A 9 9.95 -5.09 -1.88
CA ARG A 9 9.81 -4.22 -0.69
C ARG A 9 8.35 -3.85 -0.44
N SER A 10 7.62 -3.43 -1.48
CA SER A 10 6.20 -3.10 -1.36
C SER A 10 5.38 -4.29 -0.85
N LEU A 11 5.65 -5.51 -1.32
CA LEU A 11 5.00 -6.73 -0.85
C LEU A 11 5.32 -7.01 0.62
N HIS A 12 6.59 -6.83 1.02
CA HIS A 12 6.99 -7.02 2.41
C HIS A 12 6.28 -6.03 3.35
N ILE A 13 6.24 -4.74 2.99
CA ILE A 13 5.51 -3.73 3.78
C ILE A 13 4.03 -4.10 3.89
N ALA A 14 3.40 -4.49 2.78
CA ALA A 14 2.00 -4.88 2.77
C ALA A 14 1.72 -6.10 3.67
N GLN A 15 2.60 -7.10 3.67
CA GLN A 15 2.50 -8.27 4.55
C GLN A 15 2.69 -7.90 6.01
N ALA A 16 3.67 -7.05 6.32
CA ALA A 16 3.90 -6.55 7.68
C ALA A 16 2.65 -5.85 8.23
N VAL A 17 2.01 -4.99 7.42
CA VAL A 17 0.76 -4.30 7.78
C VAL A 17 -0.39 -5.28 8.01
N ALA A 18 -0.50 -6.36 7.23
CA ALA A 18 -1.54 -7.38 7.48
C ALA A 18 -1.31 -8.10 8.82
N HIS A 19 -0.06 -8.46 9.12
CA HIS A 19 0.32 -9.13 10.36
C HIS A 19 0.16 -8.23 11.59
N GLU A 20 0.63 -6.99 11.53
CA GLU A 20 0.56 -6.01 12.61
C GLU A 20 -0.88 -5.79 13.08
N TYR A 21 -1.82 -5.73 12.14
CA TYR A 21 -3.23 -5.52 12.43
C TYR A 21 -4.02 -6.82 12.60
N ARG A 22 -3.34 -7.98 12.67
CA ARG A 22 -3.93 -9.31 12.85
C ARG A 22 -5.08 -9.60 11.88
N GLN A 23 -4.91 -9.17 10.64
CA GLN A 23 -5.91 -9.35 9.60
C GLN A 23 -5.97 -10.81 9.18
N ALA A 24 -7.18 -11.37 9.08
CA ALA A 24 -7.37 -12.78 8.73
C ALA A 24 -6.89 -13.08 7.30
N HIS A 25 -6.98 -12.09 6.41
CA HIS A 25 -6.61 -12.22 5.01
C HIS A 25 -5.75 -11.06 4.52
N TYR A 26 -4.70 -11.40 3.77
CA TYR A 26 -4.02 -10.43 2.93
C TYR A 26 -4.93 -10.00 1.77
N SER A 27 -4.94 -8.72 1.43
CA SER A 27 -5.89 -8.15 0.46
C SER A 27 -5.27 -7.00 -0.33
N ALA A 28 -5.97 -6.56 -1.38
CA ALA A 28 -5.54 -5.44 -2.22
C ALA A 28 -5.35 -4.14 -1.42
N ALA A 29 -6.08 -3.96 -0.31
CA ALA A 29 -5.92 -2.79 0.54
C ALA A 29 -4.55 -2.78 1.25
N HIS A 30 -4.06 -3.93 1.69
CA HIS A 30 -2.70 -4.07 2.23
C HIS A 30 -1.63 -3.75 1.19
N LEU A 31 -1.80 -4.28 -0.02
CA LEU A 31 -0.89 -3.99 -1.14
C LEU A 31 -0.86 -2.49 -1.45
N LEU A 32 -2.03 -1.85 -1.49
CA LEU A 32 -2.12 -0.41 -1.73
C LEU A 32 -1.41 0.40 -0.62
N THR A 33 -1.57 0.02 0.66
CA THR A 33 -0.82 0.64 1.75
C THR A 33 0.69 0.50 1.56
N GLY A 34 1.17 -0.69 1.18
CA GLY A 34 2.58 -0.93 0.89
C GLY A 34 3.09 -0.10 -0.29
N LEU A 35 2.33 -0.01 -1.37
CA LEU A 35 2.68 0.78 -2.55
C LEU A 35 2.72 2.29 -2.27
N LEU A 36 1.82 2.79 -1.43
CA LEU A 36 1.75 4.19 -1.02
C LEU A 36 2.78 4.56 0.06
N HIS A 37 3.58 3.60 0.54
CA HIS A 37 4.64 3.86 1.50
C HIS A 37 5.69 4.80 0.93
N ASN A 38 6.20 5.73 1.75
CA ASN A 38 7.08 6.81 1.30
C ASN A 38 8.36 6.28 0.64
N GLU A 39 8.86 5.12 1.07
CA GLU A 39 10.05 4.46 0.53
C GLU A 39 9.86 3.84 -0.87
N ILE A 40 8.62 3.66 -1.32
CA ILE A 40 8.32 3.08 -2.64
C ILE A 40 8.25 4.17 -3.73
N GLY A 41 7.91 5.40 -3.35
CA GLY A 41 7.90 6.56 -4.25
C GLY A 41 6.64 6.72 -5.12
N LEU A 42 5.71 5.74 -5.12
CA LEU A 42 4.45 5.86 -5.90
C LEU A 42 3.59 7.02 -5.41
N ALA A 43 3.49 7.22 -4.09
CA ALA A 43 2.70 8.31 -3.52
C ALA A 43 3.17 9.68 -4.05
N SER A 44 4.48 9.93 -4.04
CA SER A 44 5.07 11.17 -4.56
C SER A 44 4.80 11.36 -6.05
N TRP A 45 4.88 10.27 -6.84
CA TRP A 45 4.58 10.32 -8.27
C TRP A 45 3.11 10.65 -8.56
N LEU A 46 2.19 10.03 -7.82
CA LEU A 46 0.75 10.27 -7.96
C LEU A 46 0.36 11.73 -7.66
N VAL A 47 0.97 12.34 -6.63
CA VAL A 47 0.78 13.77 -6.34
C VAL A 47 1.40 14.62 -7.46
N ALA A 48 2.67 14.39 -7.77
CA ALA A 48 3.44 15.28 -8.65
C ALA A 48 3.00 15.22 -10.13
N VAL A 49 2.56 14.04 -10.60
CA VAL A 49 2.29 13.80 -12.03
C VAL A 49 0.81 13.77 -12.34
N LEU A 50 -0.01 13.23 -11.42
CA LEU A 50 -1.44 12.99 -11.67
C LEU A 50 -2.37 13.86 -10.81
N ASP A 51 -1.81 14.74 -9.97
CA ASP A 51 -2.55 15.61 -9.05
C ASP A 51 -3.59 14.82 -8.23
N LYS A 52 -3.17 13.67 -7.68
CA LYS A 52 -4.04 12.81 -6.88
C LYS A 52 -3.89 13.09 -5.39
N ASP A 53 -5.04 13.10 -4.72
CA ASP A 53 -5.11 13.15 -3.26
C ASP A 53 -4.67 11.81 -2.67
N ILE A 54 -3.46 11.78 -2.13
CA ILE A 54 -2.90 10.61 -1.46
C ILE A 54 -3.54 10.37 -0.10
N HIS A 55 -4.03 11.40 0.58
CA HIS A 55 -4.70 11.22 1.87
C HIS A 55 -5.97 10.42 1.68
N TYR A 56 -6.78 10.79 0.68
CA TYR A 56 -7.97 10.02 0.31
C TYR A 56 -7.66 8.55 -0.02
N LEU A 57 -6.60 8.28 -0.79
CA LEU A 57 -6.22 6.91 -1.14
C LEU A 57 -5.76 6.08 0.07
N ARG A 58 -5.06 6.71 1.02
CA ARG A 58 -4.65 6.07 2.27
C ARG A 58 -5.84 5.76 3.15
N GLU A 59 -6.74 6.72 3.34
CA GLU A 59 -7.98 6.52 4.10
C GLU A 59 -8.84 5.42 3.48
N TRP A 60 -8.97 5.40 2.15
CA TRP A 60 -9.69 4.34 1.44
C TRP A 60 -9.09 2.95 1.72
N ALA A 61 -7.76 2.84 1.74
CA ALA A 61 -7.07 1.59 2.06
C ALA A 61 -7.34 1.17 3.51
N GLU A 62 -7.32 2.12 4.45
CA GLU A 62 -7.60 1.88 5.86
C GLU A 62 -9.05 1.45 6.09
N VAL A 63 -10.03 2.16 5.53
CA VAL A 63 -11.45 1.80 5.64
C VAL A 63 -11.67 0.38 5.14
N ARG A 64 -11.09 0.02 3.98
CA ARG A 64 -11.24 -1.33 3.44
C ARG A 64 -10.59 -2.38 4.31
N ARG A 65 -9.41 -2.13 4.86
CA ARG A 65 -8.79 -3.05 5.83
C ARG A 65 -9.63 -3.27 7.08
N ALA A 66 -10.48 -2.32 7.46
CA ALA A 66 -11.36 -2.47 8.62
C ALA A 66 -12.62 -3.31 8.36
N VAL A 67 -12.99 -3.53 7.09
CA VAL A 67 -14.21 -4.28 6.70
C VAL A 67 -13.96 -5.64 6.05
N VAL A 68 -12.69 -6.04 5.87
CA VAL A 68 -12.28 -7.41 5.49
C VAL A 68 -11.51 -8.06 6.62
#